data_AF-A0A8D0F7Q6-F1
#
_entry.id   AF-A0A8D0F7Q6-F1
#
_cell.length_a   1.000
_cell.length_b   1.000
_cell.length_c   1.000
_cell.angle_alpha   90.00
_cell.angle_beta   90.00
_cell.angle_gamma   90.00
#
_symmetry.space_group_name_H-M   'P 1'
#
loop_
_entity.id
_entity.type
_entity.pdbx_description
1 polymer ?
#
loop_
_entity_poly.entity_id
_entity_poly.type
_entity_poly.pdbx_seq_one_letter_code
_entity_poly.pdbx_strand_id
1 'polypeptide(L)'
;MGLLSDPHCRRALSRLVLRLNTPLCALSYVMGLGWFLALAFQPLAPRTYMSENAMGSTMVEEQFLFGERALSYAREFAGHKKKAGGMPVAWLEKTMWSLGLEVHRQPFARTLPFPDETRERYMVKGTNVYGILRAPRAASTESLVLSVPCTEGPHNNQAVGLMLALAAYFRGQIYWAKDIIFLVNEHDLLGMEAWLEAYHDVNVTGEANFPRRGLGQHRSEWPMPEGLAQFIHYF
;
A
#
# COMPACT_ATOMS: atom_id res chain seq x y z
N MET A 1 32.90 -22.24 48.91
CA MET A 1 33.75 -23.45 48.85
C MET A 1 32.84 -24.65 48.95
N GLY A 2 32.71 -25.62 48.05
CA GLY A 2 33.33 -25.87 46.76
C GLY A 2 32.69 -27.17 46.26
N LEU A 3 31.38 -27.16 46.02
CA LEU A 3 30.61 -28.34 45.56
C LEU A 3 31.16 -28.92 44.24
N LEU A 4 31.90 -28.09 43.49
CA LEU A 4 32.59 -28.42 42.24
C LEU A 4 34.11 -28.61 42.38
N SER A 5 34.67 -28.37 43.57
CA SER A 5 36.11 -28.43 43.87
C SER A 5 36.55 -29.79 44.43
N ASP A 6 35.60 -30.60 44.90
CA ASP A 6 35.89 -31.90 45.51
C ASP A 6 35.88 -33.03 44.44
N PRO A 7 37.01 -33.73 44.19
CA PRO A 7 37.11 -34.74 43.13
C PRO A 7 36.20 -35.96 43.38
N HIS A 8 35.88 -36.26 44.64
CA HIS A 8 34.98 -37.35 45.01
C HIS A 8 33.50 -36.99 44.76
N CYS A 9 33.07 -35.77 45.12
CA CYS A 9 31.73 -35.28 44.83
C CYS A 9 31.49 -35.13 43.32
N ARG A 10 32.49 -34.66 42.55
CA ARG A 10 32.44 -34.65 41.08
C ARG A 10 32.22 -36.04 40.47
N ARG A 11 32.93 -37.06 40.97
CA ARG A 11 32.76 -38.46 40.50
C ARG A 11 31.43 -39.08 40.93
N ALA A 12 30.84 -38.65 42.04
CA ALA A 12 29.52 -39.08 42.48
C ALA A 12 28.42 -38.44 41.62
N LEU A 13 28.52 -37.12 41.38
CA LEU A 13 27.62 -36.37 40.50
C LEU A 13 27.71 -36.86 39.06
N SER A 14 28.91 -37.11 38.52
CA SER A 14 29.05 -37.62 37.15
C SER A 14 28.42 -39.00 37.00
N ARG A 15 28.56 -39.88 38.00
CA ARG A 15 27.89 -41.20 38.01
C ARG A 15 26.38 -41.10 38.16
N LEU A 16 25.88 -40.13 38.94
CA LEU A 16 24.46 -39.86 39.08
C LEU A 16 23.86 -39.34 37.77
N VAL A 17 24.51 -38.36 37.13
CA VAL A 17 24.09 -37.81 35.84
C VAL A 17 24.15 -38.86 34.74
N LEU A 18 25.19 -39.71 34.72
CA LEU A 18 25.28 -40.82 33.76
C LEU A 18 24.18 -41.87 33.97
N ARG A 19 23.79 -42.15 35.22
CA ARG A 19 22.66 -43.05 35.52
C ARG A 19 21.31 -42.45 35.13
N LEU A 20 21.13 -41.15 35.33
CA LEU A 20 19.91 -40.45 34.97
C LEU A 20 19.92 -39.89 33.53
N ASN A 21 20.94 -40.19 32.74
CA ASN A 21 21.10 -39.63 31.40
C ASN A 21 19.92 -39.98 30.48
N THR A 22 19.50 -41.25 30.48
CA THR A 22 18.38 -41.72 29.65
C THR A 22 17.04 -41.12 30.05
N PRO A 23 16.61 -41.07 31.33
CA PRO A 23 15.37 -40.40 31.70
C PRO A 23 15.43 -38.88 31.52
N LEU A 24 16.58 -38.23 31.79
CA LEU A 24 16.73 -36.79 31.58
C LEU A 24 16.63 -36.41 30.10
N CYS A 25 17.25 -37.18 29.21
CA CYS A 25 17.19 -36.95 27.78
C CYS A 25 15.75 -37.13 27.26
N ALA A 26 15.07 -38.21 27.65
CA ALA A 26 13.68 -38.45 27.27
C ALA A 26 12.72 -37.35 27.80
N LEU A 27 12.90 -36.92 29.05
CA LEU A 27 12.09 -35.86 29.66
C LEU A 27 12.33 -34.51 28.97
N SER A 28 13.59 -34.18 28.63
CA SER A 28 13.92 -32.97 27.88
C SER A 28 13.32 -32.97 26.46
N TYR A 29 13.28 -34.14 25.81
CA TYR A 29 12.67 -34.30 24.49
C TYR A 29 11.15 -34.10 24.53
N VAL A 30 10.48 -34.70 25.53
CA VAL A 30 9.03 -34.54 25.71
C VAL A 30 8.67 -33.10 26.07
N MET A 31 9.45 -32.44 26.94
CA MET A 31 9.27 -31.02 27.25
C MET A 31 9.48 -30.13 26.03
N GLY A 32 10.51 -30.40 25.23
CA GLY A 32 10.78 -29.66 23.99
C GLY A 32 9.65 -29.83 22.97
N LEU A 33 9.14 -31.05 22.80
CA LEU A 33 8.01 -31.33 21.91
C LEU A 33 6.72 -30.65 22.40
N GLY A 34 6.46 -30.69 23.70
CA GLY A 34 5.33 -29.98 24.32
C GLY A 34 5.42 -28.48 24.12
N TRP A 35 6.61 -27.89 24.29
CA TRP A 35 6.84 -26.46 24.05
C TRP A 35 6.67 -26.09 22.58
N PHE A 36 7.17 -26.92 21.66
CA PHE A 36 7.02 -26.72 20.23
C PHE A 36 5.54 -26.72 19.80
N LEU A 37 4.74 -27.64 20.34
CA LEU A 37 3.28 -27.65 20.12
C LEU A 37 2.58 -26.45 20.79
N ALA A 38 3.06 -26.00 21.95
CA ALA A 38 2.53 -24.82 22.62
C ALA A 38 2.78 -23.52 21.83
N LEU A 39 3.88 -23.43 21.06
CA LEU A 39 4.14 -22.29 20.17
C LEU A 39 3.10 -22.17 19.04
N ALA A 40 2.47 -23.27 18.62
CA ALA A 40 1.40 -23.25 17.63
C ALA A 40 0.05 -22.79 18.22
N PHE A 41 -0.06 -22.69 19.55
CA PHE A 41 -1.29 -22.29 20.22
C PHE A 41 -1.45 -20.76 20.17
N GLN A 42 -2.54 -20.29 19.56
CA GLN A 42 -2.81 -18.86 19.30
C GLN A 42 -2.70 -17.88 20.49
N PRO A 43 -2.95 -18.25 21.76
CA PRO A 43 -2.74 -17.33 22.88
C PRO A 43 -1.29 -17.26 23.39
N LEU A 44 -0.42 -18.21 23.02
CA LEU A 44 1.03 -18.19 23.35
C LEU A 44 1.88 -17.69 22.19
N ALA A 45 1.41 -17.86 20.96
CA ALA A 45 2.00 -17.20 19.80
C ALA A 45 1.78 -15.69 19.95
N PRO A 46 2.84 -14.85 20.08
CA PRO A 46 2.66 -13.42 20.04
C PRO A 46 1.97 -13.08 18.72
N ARG A 47 0.85 -12.35 18.77
CA ARG A 47 0.19 -11.82 17.59
C ARG A 47 1.18 -10.91 16.89
N THR A 48 1.86 -11.44 15.87
CA THR A 48 2.71 -10.72 14.91
C THR A 48 3.58 -9.63 15.55
N TYR A 49 4.76 -10.01 16.06
CA TYR A 49 5.80 -9.04 16.39
C TYR A 49 6.34 -8.46 15.07
N MET A 50 5.96 -7.21 14.77
CA MET A 50 6.53 -6.42 13.68
C MET A 50 7.74 -5.67 14.23
N SER A 51 8.95 -6.20 14.07
CA SER A 51 10.18 -5.45 14.38
C SER A 51 10.63 -4.66 13.16
N GLU A 52 10.12 -3.46 13.01
CA GLU A 52 10.62 -2.53 12.00
C GLU A 52 11.45 -1.46 12.70
N ASN A 53 12.77 -1.49 12.53
CA ASN A 53 13.69 -0.46 13.06
C ASN A 53 13.43 0.94 12.48
N ALA A 54 12.53 1.06 11.50
CA ALA A 54 12.07 2.33 10.94
C ALA A 54 10.79 2.87 11.62
N MET A 55 10.11 2.06 12.43
CA MET A 55 8.98 2.51 13.25
C MET A 55 9.50 3.13 14.54
N GLY A 56 9.76 4.44 14.51
CA GLY A 56 10.15 5.19 15.71
C GLY A 56 9.11 5.00 16.82
N SER A 57 9.55 4.56 18.00
CA SER A 57 8.72 4.19 19.16
C SER A 57 7.85 5.32 19.74
N THR A 58 7.86 6.50 19.13
CA THR A 58 7.17 7.73 19.57
C THR A 58 6.20 8.30 18.55
N MET A 59 6.06 7.69 17.36
CA MET A 59 5.23 8.23 16.26
C MET A 59 4.33 7.16 15.60
N VAL A 60 4.03 6.07 16.32
CA VAL A 60 3.16 5.00 15.83
C VAL A 60 1.83 5.05 16.58
N GLU A 61 0.75 5.27 15.85
CA GLU A 61 -0.61 5.07 16.34
C GLU A 61 -0.99 3.60 16.09
N GLU A 62 -1.11 2.80 17.15
CA GLU A 62 -1.38 1.36 17.06
C GLU A 62 -2.81 1.04 16.61
N GLN A 63 -3.73 2.02 16.73
CA GLN A 63 -5.15 1.82 16.48
C GLN A 63 -5.67 2.77 15.40
N PHE A 64 -6.26 2.19 14.36
CA PHE A 64 -6.95 2.97 13.34
C PHE A 64 -8.35 3.37 13.82
N LEU A 65 -8.45 4.54 14.43
CA LEU A 65 -9.70 5.08 15.00
C LEU A 65 -10.77 5.47 13.95
N PHE A 66 -10.42 5.50 12.66
CA PHE A 66 -11.29 5.95 11.57
C PHE A 66 -12.15 4.85 10.94
N GLY A 67 -12.26 3.67 11.58
CA GLY A 67 -13.03 2.53 11.07
C GLY A 67 -14.51 2.85 10.80
N GLU A 68 -15.20 3.52 11.73
CA GLU A 68 -16.61 3.90 11.54
C GLU A 68 -16.80 4.87 10.36
N ARG A 69 -15.85 5.79 10.17
CA ARG A 69 -15.85 6.73 9.05
C ARG A 69 -15.58 6.02 7.72
N ALA A 70 -14.75 4.98 7.72
CA ALA A 70 -14.56 4.12 6.55
C ALA A 70 -15.85 3.39 6.17
N LEU A 71 -16.59 2.86 7.16
CA LEU A 71 -17.88 2.21 6.93
C LEU A 71 -18.94 3.19 6.43
N SER A 72 -18.96 4.44 6.93
CA SER A 72 -19.90 5.46 6.42
C SER A 72 -19.61 5.80 4.96
N TYR A 73 -18.34 6.05 4.60
CA TYR A 73 -17.96 6.28 3.20
C TYR A 73 -18.27 5.10 2.30
N ALA A 74 -18.09 3.86 2.79
CA ALA A 74 -18.44 2.66 2.03
C ALA A 74 -19.95 2.58 1.74
N ARG A 75 -20.80 2.96 2.70
CA ARG A 75 -22.27 3.00 2.53
C ARG A 75 -22.70 4.09 1.55
N GLU A 76 -22.12 5.28 1.66
CA GLU A 76 -22.38 6.38 0.73
C GLU A 76 -21.97 6.02 -0.69
N PHE A 77 -20.75 5.48 -0.86
CA PHE A 77 -20.26 5.01 -2.14
C PHE A 77 -21.18 3.95 -2.75
N ALA A 78 -21.61 2.96 -1.96
CA ALA A 78 -22.54 1.93 -2.40
C ALA A 78 -23.90 2.53 -2.86
N GLY A 79 -24.39 3.55 -2.16
CA GLY A 79 -25.62 4.26 -2.54
C GLY A 79 -25.48 5.01 -3.86
N HIS A 80 -24.36 5.71 -4.06
CA HIS A 80 -24.09 6.44 -5.30
C HIS A 80 -23.78 5.52 -6.49
N LYS A 81 -23.07 4.41 -6.26
CA LYS A 81 -22.79 3.37 -7.25
C LYS A 81 -24.08 2.76 -7.79
N LYS A 82 -25.05 2.44 -6.92
CA LYS A 82 -26.38 1.95 -7.32
C LYS A 82 -27.16 2.95 -8.17
N LYS A 83 -27.06 4.24 -7.86
CA LYS A 83 -27.74 5.32 -8.62
C LYS A 83 -27.09 5.56 -9.98
N ALA A 84 -25.78 5.49 -10.06
CA ALA A 84 -25.02 5.72 -11.29
C ALA A 84 -25.02 4.50 -12.23
N GLY A 85 -25.26 3.28 -11.71
CA GLY A 85 -25.16 2.05 -12.48
C GLY A 85 -23.71 1.65 -12.82
N GLY A 86 -22.73 2.26 -12.16
CA GLY A 86 -21.30 2.13 -12.44
C GLY A 86 -20.47 2.96 -11.46
N MET A 87 -19.24 3.31 -11.83
CA MET A 87 -18.36 4.11 -10.97
C MET A 87 -18.92 5.53 -10.76
N PRO A 88 -19.18 5.98 -9.52
CA PRO A 88 -19.74 7.30 -9.25
C PRO A 88 -18.67 8.40 -9.26
N VAL A 89 -18.15 8.72 -10.46
CA VAL A 89 -17.04 9.67 -10.70
C VAL A 89 -17.29 11.03 -10.04
N ALA A 90 -18.44 11.66 -10.28
CA ALA A 90 -18.74 12.99 -9.75
C ALA A 90 -18.80 13.05 -8.22
N TRP A 91 -19.25 11.96 -7.58
CA TRP A 91 -19.26 11.87 -6.11
C TRP A 91 -17.82 11.69 -5.59
N LEU A 92 -17.04 10.80 -6.20
CA LEU A 92 -15.64 10.58 -5.82
C LEU A 92 -14.83 11.87 -5.92
N GLU A 93 -15.00 12.63 -7.00
CA GLU A 93 -14.27 13.88 -7.18
C GLU A 93 -14.59 14.88 -6.08
N LYS A 94 -15.88 15.08 -5.79
CA LYS A 94 -16.32 16.00 -4.74
C LYS A 94 -15.81 15.57 -3.37
N THR A 95 -15.87 14.28 -3.06
CA THR A 95 -15.42 13.73 -1.78
C THR A 95 -13.91 13.82 -1.62
N MET A 96 -13.13 13.45 -2.64
CA MET A 96 -11.67 13.60 -2.57
C MET A 96 -11.25 15.07 -2.48
N TRP A 97 -11.95 15.97 -3.17
CA TRP A 97 -11.70 17.41 -3.08
C TRP A 97 -12.01 17.96 -1.69
N SER A 98 -13.12 17.53 -1.06
CA SER A 98 -13.45 17.96 0.31
C SER A 98 -12.48 17.43 1.36
N LEU A 99 -11.78 16.32 1.07
CA LEU A 99 -10.67 15.81 1.87
C LEU A 99 -9.36 16.60 1.65
N GLY A 100 -9.34 17.56 0.73
CA GLY A 100 -8.17 18.40 0.44
C GLY A 100 -7.10 17.73 -0.41
N LEU A 101 -7.50 16.78 -1.26
CA LEU A 101 -6.65 16.14 -2.26
C LEU A 101 -6.70 16.90 -3.60
N GLU A 102 -5.62 16.84 -4.37
CA GLU A 102 -5.61 17.28 -5.78
C GLU A 102 -6.27 16.21 -6.65
N VAL A 103 -7.48 16.47 -7.13
CA VAL A 103 -8.30 15.46 -7.81
C VAL A 103 -8.20 15.55 -9.32
N HIS A 104 -8.08 14.40 -9.96
CA HIS A 104 -8.02 14.24 -11.41
C HIS A 104 -8.88 13.07 -11.89
N ARG A 105 -9.52 13.26 -13.04
CA ARG A 105 -10.21 12.20 -13.79
C ARG A 105 -9.42 11.84 -15.04
N GLN A 106 -9.37 10.56 -15.37
CA GLN A 106 -8.78 10.04 -16.58
C GLN A 106 -9.79 9.09 -17.27
N PRO A 107 -10.55 9.58 -18.26
CA PRO A 107 -11.33 8.70 -19.11
C PRO A 107 -10.40 7.90 -20.03
N PHE A 108 -10.63 6.60 -20.18
CA PHE A 108 -9.85 5.74 -21.06
C PHE A 108 -10.77 4.85 -21.90
N ALA A 109 -10.28 4.45 -23.07
CA ALA A 109 -10.96 3.52 -23.95
C ALA A 109 -9.93 2.57 -24.57
N ARG A 110 -10.14 1.27 -24.40
CA ARG A 110 -9.22 0.24 -24.87
C ARG A 110 -9.95 -0.80 -25.70
N THR A 111 -9.35 -1.15 -26.84
CA THR A 111 -9.78 -2.28 -27.66
C THR A 111 -8.99 -3.51 -27.24
N LEU A 112 -9.66 -4.49 -26.64
CA LEU A 112 -8.99 -5.73 -26.27
C LEU A 112 -8.62 -6.52 -27.54
N PRO A 113 -7.43 -7.13 -27.60
CA PRO A 113 -6.98 -7.90 -28.76
C PRO A 113 -7.67 -9.27 -28.89
N PHE A 114 -8.43 -9.69 -27.87
CA PHE A 114 -9.13 -10.98 -27.86
C PHE A 114 -10.52 -10.83 -28.49
N PRO A 115 -10.81 -11.55 -29.59
CA PRO A 115 -12.15 -11.63 -30.14
C PRO A 115 -12.99 -12.54 -29.24
N ASP A 116 -14.01 -11.99 -28.59
CA ASP A 116 -15.08 -12.79 -28.00
C ASP A 116 -16.00 -13.26 -29.13
N GLU A 117 -16.59 -14.46 -29.03
CA GLU A 117 -17.21 -15.25 -30.13
C GLU A 117 -18.31 -14.53 -30.95
N THR A 118 -18.70 -13.31 -30.57
CA THR A 118 -19.78 -12.53 -31.19
C THR A 118 -19.41 -11.11 -31.65
N ARG A 119 -18.23 -10.55 -31.29
CA ARG A 119 -17.83 -9.19 -31.73
C ARG A 119 -16.31 -9.09 -31.94
N GLU A 120 -15.91 -8.73 -33.15
CA GLU A 120 -14.50 -8.69 -33.61
C GLU A 120 -13.57 -7.77 -32.81
N ARG A 121 -14.07 -6.84 -32.00
CA ARG A 121 -13.29 -6.02 -31.04
C ARG A 121 -14.15 -5.61 -29.84
N TYR A 122 -13.87 -6.13 -28.65
CA TYR A 122 -14.50 -5.64 -27.42
C TYR A 122 -13.81 -4.34 -26.98
N MET A 123 -14.50 -3.21 -27.16
CA MET A 123 -14.03 -1.90 -26.72
C MET A 123 -14.53 -1.64 -25.29
N VAL A 124 -13.60 -1.66 -24.33
CA VAL A 124 -13.85 -1.33 -22.93
C VAL A 124 -13.64 0.16 -22.75
N LYS A 125 -14.65 0.85 -22.22
CA LYS A 125 -14.54 2.25 -21.79
C LYS A 125 -14.64 2.31 -20.27
N GLY A 126 -13.83 3.16 -19.67
CA GLY A 126 -13.86 3.41 -18.24
C GLY A 126 -13.33 4.79 -17.89
N THR A 127 -13.48 5.17 -16.63
CA THR A 127 -12.91 6.41 -16.09
C THR A 127 -12.23 6.14 -14.76
N ASN A 128 -10.93 6.37 -14.71
CA ASN A 128 -10.19 6.36 -13.46
C ASN A 128 -10.32 7.71 -12.76
N VAL A 129 -10.34 7.69 -11.44
CA VAL A 129 -10.33 8.89 -10.61
C VAL A 129 -9.19 8.75 -9.62
N TYR A 130 -8.31 9.74 -9.54
CA TYR A 130 -7.23 9.74 -8.57
C TYR A 130 -7.12 11.08 -7.85
N GLY A 131 -6.73 11.00 -6.58
CA GLY A 131 -6.46 12.15 -5.71
C GLY A 131 -5.02 12.12 -5.24
N ILE A 132 -4.31 13.24 -5.35
CA ILE A 132 -2.92 13.36 -4.91
C ILE A 132 -2.87 14.13 -3.60
N LEU A 133 -2.24 13.54 -2.59
CA LEU A 133 -1.80 14.21 -1.39
C LEU A 133 -0.33 14.58 -1.54
N ARG A 134 -0.04 15.89 -1.61
CA ARG A 134 1.33 16.40 -1.68
C ARG A 134 2.03 16.32 -0.34
N ALA A 135 3.25 15.80 -0.34
CA ALA A 135 4.13 15.87 0.81
C ALA A 135 4.59 17.32 1.04
N PRO A 136 4.45 17.87 2.26
CA PRO A 136 4.81 19.26 2.53
C PRO A 136 6.33 19.54 2.50
N ARG A 137 7.18 18.51 2.57
CA ARG A 137 8.64 18.67 2.81
C ARG A 137 9.54 18.01 1.77
N ALA A 138 9.02 17.50 0.65
CA ALA A 138 9.81 16.72 -0.29
C ALA A 138 9.64 17.15 -1.74
N ALA A 139 10.67 16.87 -2.54
CA ALA A 139 10.56 16.94 -3.99
C ALA A 139 9.64 15.80 -4.47
N SER A 140 8.62 16.14 -5.25
CA SER A 140 7.62 15.22 -5.85
C SER A 140 8.20 14.29 -6.92
N THR A 141 9.38 13.70 -6.70
CA THR A 141 10.06 12.81 -7.65
C THR A 141 9.67 11.35 -7.49
N GLU A 142 9.11 10.99 -6.34
CA GLU A 142 8.68 9.64 -6.00
C GLU A 142 7.34 9.72 -5.24
N SER A 143 6.48 8.74 -5.48
CA SER A 143 5.13 8.71 -4.90
C SER A 143 4.71 7.29 -4.53
N LEU A 144 3.89 7.17 -3.48
CA LEU A 144 3.20 5.94 -3.12
C LEU A 144 1.82 5.92 -3.78
N VAL A 145 1.47 4.84 -4.48
CA VAL A 145 0.14 4.69 -5.09
C VAL A 145 -0.67 3.66 -4.30
N LEU A 146 -1.84 4.07 -3.83
CA LEU A 146 -2.85 3.22 -3.19
C LEU A 146 -4.01 3.07 -4.17
N SER A 147 -4.12 1.88 -4.76
CA SER A 147 -5.14 1.58 -5.77
C SER A 147 -6.29 0.75 -5.19
N VAL A 148 -7.53 1.11 -5.56
CA VAL A 148 -8.73 0.36 -5.20
C VAL A 148 -9.62 0.14 -6.43
N PRO A 149 -9.78 -1.12 -6.88
CA PRO A 149 -10.63 -1.42 -8.03
C PRO A 149 -12.10 -1.32 -7.71
N CYS A 150 -12.80 -0.52 -8.53
CA CYS A 150 -14.24 -0.44 -8.56
C CYS A 150 -14.79 -1.47 -9.57
N THR A 151 -14.83 -2.73 -9.17
CA THR A 151 -15.43 -3.82 -9.96
C THR A 151 -16.95 -3.70 -9.99
N GLU A 152 -17.59 -4.25 -11.03
CA GLU A 152 -19.05 -4.38 -11.09
C GLU A 152 -19.58 -5.23 -9.91
N GLY A 153 -20.66 -4.77 -9.27
CA GLY A 153 -21.26 -5.44 -8.10
C GLY A 153 -20.96 -4.80 -6.73
N PRO A 154 -21.39 -5.43 -5.61
CA PRO A 154 -21.24 -4.88 -4.26
C PRO A 154 -19.85 -5.08 -3.64
N HIS A 155 -18.99 -5.86 -4.31
CA HIS A 155 -17.63 -6.15 -3.87
C HIS A 155 -16.79 -4.85 -3.90
N ASN A 156 -15.85 -4.73 -2.97
CA ASN A 156 -14.88 -3.62 -2.82
C ASN A 156 -15.40 -2.24 -2.37
N ASN A 157 -16.70 -2.05 -2.13
CA ASN A 157 -17.21 -0.76 -1.62
C ASN A 157 -16.56 -0.37 -0.26
N GLN A 158 -16.25 -1.36 0.57
CA GLN A 158 -15.55 -1.19 1.84
C GLN A 158 -14.10 -0.73 1.66
N ALA A 159 -13.42 -1.22 0.62
CA ALA A 159 -12.06 -0.83 0.31
C ALA A 159 -11.98 0.65 -0.12
N VAL A 160 -12.95 1.11 -0.92
CA VAL A 160 -13.04 2.53 -1.30
C VAL A 160 -13.30 3.40 -0.07
N GLY A 161 -14.20 2.96 0.81
CA GLY A 161 -14.48 3.66 2.07
C GLY A 161 -13.25 3.75 2.99
N LEU A 162 -12.50 2.66 3.11
CA LEU A 162 -11.25 2.61 3.85
C LEU A 162 -10.19 3.54 3.25
N MET A 163 -10.03 3.54 1.92
CA MET A 163 -9.10 4.42 1.24
C MET A 163 -9.43 5.90 1.47
N LEU A 164 -10.71 6.28 1.41
CA LEU A 164 -11.15 7.65 1.70
C LEU A 164 -10.92 8.04 3.17
N ALA A 165 -11.17 7.11 4.10
CA ALA A 165 -10.87 7.33 5.51
C ALA A 165 -9.36 7.48 5.77
N LEU A 166 -8.53 6.67 5.10
CA LEU A 166 -7.08 6.80 5.12
C LEU A 166 -6.61 8.12 4.54
N ALA A 167 -7.18 8.57 3.41
CA ALA A 167 -6.83 9.85 2.83
C ALA A 167 -7.16 11.02 3.78
N ALA A 168 -8.31 10.96 4.45
CA ALA A 168 -8.68 11.92 5.49
C ALA A 168 -7.70 11.93 6.67
N TYR A 169 -7.27 10.73 7.10
CA TYR A 169 -6.28 10.59 8.16
C TYR A 169 -4.91 11.14 7.72
N PHE A 170 -4.44 10.77 6.54
CA PHE A 170 -3.13 11.17 6.00
C PHE A 170 -3.06 12.68 5.80
N ARG A 171 -4.15 13.35 5.42
CA ARG A 171 -4.20 14.80 5.30
C ARG A 171 -3.85 15.53 6.60
N GLY A 172 -4.18 14.95 7.75
CA GLY A 172 -3.87 15.49 9.07
C GLY A 172 -2.43 15.28 9.53
N GLN A 173 -1.69 14.40 8.85
CA GLN A 173 -0.32 14.05 9.22
C GLN A 173 0.69 14.89 8.43
N ILE A 174 1.65 15.48 9.14
CA ILE A 174 2.64 16.41 8.57
C ILE A 174 3.99 15.75 8.24
N TYR A 175 4.15 14.46 8.53
CA TYR A 175 5.42 13.74 8.43
C TYR A 175 5.62 13.02 7.08
N TRP A 176 4.72 13.17 6.11
CA TRP A 176 4.86 12.51 4.82
C TRP A 176 6.08 13.03 4.06
N ALA A 177 6.97 12.12 3.69
CA ALA A 177 8.19 12.40 2.94
C ALA A 177 8.01 12.22 1.42
N LYS A 178 6.86 11.71 0.96
CA LYS A 178 6.58 11.40 -0.45
C LYS A 178 5.11 11.67 -0.74
N ASP A 179 4.83 12.00 -2.00
CA ASP A 179 3.44 12.22 -2.46
C ASP A 179 2.68 10.89 -2.40
N ILE A 180 1.40 10.94 -2.03
CA ILE A 180 0.54 9.76 -1.95
C ILE A 180 -0.60 9.92 -2.94
N ILE A 181 -0.75 8.97 -3.84
CA ILE A 181 -1.77 8.95 -4.88
C ILE A 181 -2.81 7.91 -4.50
N PHE A 182 -4.05 8.36 -4.29
CA PHE A 182 -5.21 7.50 -4.08
C PHE A 182 -5.92 7.30 -5.40
N LEU A 183 -5.81 6.11 -5.98
CA LEU A 183 -6.37 5.77 -7.29
C LEU A 183 -7.59 4.86 -7.12
N VAL A 184 -8.72 5.27 -7.69
CA VAL A 184 -9.88 4.39 -7.91
C VAL A 184 -9.94 4.11 -9.40
N ASN A 185 -9.72 2.85 -9.75
CA ASN A 185 -9.71 2.37 -11.12
C ASN A 185 -11.02 1.65 -11.46
N GLU A 186 -11.51 1.91 -12.67
CA GLU A 186 -12.58 1.13 -13.27
C GLU A 186 -11.97 -0.04 -14.05
N HIS A 187 -12.62 -1.21 -14.07
CA HIS A 187 -12.11 -2.42 -14.75
C HIS A 187 -10.76 -2.95 -14.24
N ASP A 188 -10.45 -2.71 -12.96
CA ASP A 188 -9.29 -3.25 -12.23
C ASP A 188 -7.96 -3.16 -13.01
N LEU A 189 -7.50 -4.26 -13.62
CA LEU A 189 -6.24 -4.32 -14.37
C LEU A 189 -6.21 -3.34 -15.55
N LEU A 190 -7.30 -3.23 -16.31
CA LEU A 190 -7.36 -2.36 -17.50
C LEU A 190 -7.27 -0.89 -17.12
N GLY A 191 -7.95 -0.50 -16.04
CA GLY A 191 -7.85 0.86 -15.52
C GLY A 191 -6.45 1.16 -14.99
N MET A 192 -5.82 0.20 -14.30
CA MET A 192 -4.46 0.41 -13.77
C MET A 192 -3.41 0.56 -14.88
N GLU A 193 -3.49 -0.27 -15.92
CA GLU A 193 -2.61 -0.20 -17.09
C GLU A 193 -2.78 1.15 -17.82
N ALA A 194 -4.01 1.56 -18.11
CA ALA A 194 -4.31 2.86 -18.71
C ALA A 194 -3.74 4.03 -17.89
N TRP A 195 -3.83 3.95 -16.55
CA TRP A 195 -3.26 4.97 -15.67
C TRP A 195 -1.73 4.97 -15.70
N LEU A 196 -1.09 3.80 -15.66
CA LEU A 196 0.36 3.67 -15.71
C LEU A 196 0.94 4.16 -17.05
N GLU A 197 0.31 3.81 -18.17
CA GLU A 197 0.73 4.29 -19.48
C GLU A 197 0.69 5.82 -19.57
N ALA A 198 -0.40 6.43 -19.12
CA ALA A 198 -0.52 7.89 -19.07
C ALA A 198 0.47 8.53 -18.08
N TYR A 199 0.78 7.84 -16.97
CA TYR A 199 1.75 8.32 -15.97
C TYR A 199 3.18 8.33 -16.52
N HIS A 200 3.58 7.28 -17.24
CA HIS A 200 4.92 7.12 -17.81
C HIS A 200 5.07 7.70 -19.22
N ASP A 201 4.00 8.20 -19.83
CA ASP A 201 3.98 8.74 -21.19
C ASP A 201 4.40 7.69 -22.23
N VAL A 202 4.10 6.42 -21.95
CA VAL A 202 4.39 5.30 -22.86
C VAL A 202 3.08 4.88 -23.50
N ASN A 203 2.87 5.35 -24.73
CA ASN A 203 1.65 5.06 -25.47
C ASN A 203 1.75 3.71 -26.20
N VAL A 204 1.94 2.63 -25.44
CA VAL A 204 2.16 1.28 -26.00
C VAL A 204 0.89 0.76 -26.67
N THR A 205 -0.27 1.06 -26.09
CA THR A 205 -1.54 0.46 -26.53
C THR A 205 -2.50 1.45 -27.24
N GLY A 206 -2.02 2.64 -27.61
CA GLY A 206 -2.73 3.58 -28.49
C GLY A 206 -3.86 4.38 -27.83
N GLU A 207 -3.60 4.99 -26.67
CA GLU A 207 -4.50 5.94 -26.01
C GLU A 207 -4.42 7.33 -26.68
N ALA A 208 -5.54 8.05 -26.72
CA ALA A 208 -5.56 9.46 -27.12
C ALA A 208 -4.80 10.28 -26.07
N ASN A 209 -3.72 10.96 -26.47
CA ASN A 209 -2.84 11.77 -25.60
C ASN A 209 -3.63 12.59 -24.56
N PHE A 210 -3.46 12.28 -23.27
CA PHE A 210 -3.97 13.10 -22.18
C PHE A 210 -2.90 14.07 -21.68
N PRO A 211 -3.22 15.37 -21.51
CA PRO A 211 -2.26 16.32 -20.97
C PRO A 211 -1.98 16.02 -19.49
N ARG A 212 -0.70 16.11 -19.10
CA ARG A 212 -0.20 16.05 -17.71
C ARG A 212 -0.81 17.15 -16.86
N ARG A 213 -2.06 17.02 -16.42
CA ARG A 213 -2.66 17.97 -15.51
C ARG A 213 -2.42 17.47 -14.09
N GLY A 214 -1.45 18.05 -13.40
CA GLY A 214 -1.23 17.83 -11.98
C GLY A 214 -0.15 16.81 -11.59
N LEU A 215 0.68 16.29 -12.50
CA LEU A 215 1.82 15.45 -12.13
C LEU A 215 3.08 15.99 -12.81
N GLY A 216 3.80 16.88 -12.10
CA GLY A 216 5.14 17.34 -12.46
C GLY A 216 5.21 18.38 -13.59
N GLN A 217 4.65 19.58 -13.38
CA GLN A 217 4.92 20.76 -14.20
C GLN A 217 6.01 21.64 -13.56
N HIS A 218 7.10 21.04 -13.08
CA HIS A 218 8.23 21.77 -12.48
C HIS A 218 9.55 21.53 -13.22
N ARG A 219 9.48 21.21 -14.53
CA ARG A 219 10.66 20.92 -15.36
C ARG A 219 10.68 21.59 -16.74
N SER A 220 10.13 22.79 -16.92
CA SER A 220 10.39 23.53 -18.16
C SER A 220 10.20 25.06 -18.13
N GLU A 221 10.14 25.71 -16.97
CA GLU A 221 10.06 27.18 -16.92
C GLU A 221 11.04 27.74 -15.88
N TRP A 222 12.32 27.67 -16.20
CA TRP A 222 13.26 28.70 -15.78
C TRP A 222 13.56 29.55 -17.02
N PRO A 223 13.28 30.86 -17.04
CA PRO A 223 13.83 31.72 -18.06
C PRO A 223 15.35 31.72 -17.85
N MET A 224 16.06 31.03 -18.75
CA MET A 224 17.50 31.16 -18.86
C MET A 224 17.76 32.62 -19.23
N PRO A 225 18.48 33.42 -18.41
CA PRO A 225 18.88 34.75 -18.83
C PRO A 225 19.79 34.60 -20.06
N GLU A 226 19.43 35.30 -21.13
CA GLU A 226 20.25 35.43 -22.34
C GLU A 226 21.64 35.94 -21.95
N GLY A 227 22.67 35.10 -22.04
CA GLY A 227 24.02 35.54 -21.68
C GLY A 227 25.11 34.48 -21.48
N LEU A 228 24.86 33.19 -21.72
CA LEU A 228 25.88 32.14 -21.56
C LEU A 228 25.94 31.15 -22.72
N ALA A 229 25.73 31.63 -23.96
CA ALA A 229 25.93 30.84 -25.18
C ALA A 229 27.32 31.05 -25.84
N GLN A 230 28.31 31.60 -25.13
CA GLN A 230 29.56 32.03 -25.77
C GLN A 230 30.85 31.64 -25.05
N PHE A 231 30.86 30.51 -24.33
CA PHE A 231 32.07 30.04 -23.63
C PHE A 231 32.42 28.55 -23.81
N ILE A 232 32.07 27.95 -24.95
CA ILE A 232 32.62 26.65 -25.37
C ILE A 232 33.12 26.76 -26.82
N HIS A 233 34.13 27.60 -26.99
CA HIS A 233 35.14 27.50 -28.03
C HIS A 233 36.39 28.12 -27.39
N TYR A 234 37.50 27.37 -27.34
CA TYR A 234 38.69 27.56 -26.50
C TYR A 234 38.57 26.96 -25.08
N PHE A 235 38.51 25.63 -24.97
CA PHE A 235 39.64 24.77 -24.56
C PHE A 235 39.28 23.31 -24.87
#